data_AF-A0AAU3R2P9-F1
#
_entry.id   AF-A0AAU3R2P9-F1
#
_cell.length_a   1.000
_cell.length_b   1.000
_cell.length_c   1.000
_cell.angle_alpha   90.00
_cell.angle_beta   90.00
_cell.angle_gamma   90.00
#
_symmetry.space_group_name_H-M   'P 1'
#
loop_
_entity.id
_entity.type
_entity.pdbx_description
1 polymer ?
#
loop_
_entity_poly.entity_id
_entity_poly.type
_entity_poly.pdbx_seq_one_letter_code
_entity_poly.pdbx_strand_id
1 'polypeptide(L)'
;MRGTRPDTPLTAATDDGFRPAAPPAWMRWLPFAYLAFVLLLEAAQQQEWAVSFFLIALPAIAAYAFGPVAVAAFTALAILLEGFLTAISHDLGETHHVTADIATAVVGILATALAAHRRNQERHLVHANSVAEALMRALLRPVPHQVGNVLAACLYRPSEAGTMVGGDLFDIRATRAGERAIIGDVRGKGLPAVRTVAALLGSFREAAYEAHDLPAVAARLERGLVREAEEIRDAELFATAVLIEYDSLAHRVTVANHGHVEPVLISRGEVRTLGGSPALPLGLGQLAAADGPVARTHRFTRGDVLLLVTDGLVEARDTGGAFYPLVERLRHRFEGRPAPGPADVVDFLNTDLPRHTRNLHDDVAMLAIAPHSRT
;
A
#
# COMPACT_ATOMS: atom_id res chain seq x y z
N MET A 1 -10.02 2.33 -45.04
CA MET A 1 -8.71 1.82 -44.58
C MET A 1 -8.78 1.66 -43.07
N ARG A 2 -8.80 0.40 -42.59
CA ARG A 2 -8.88 0.05 -41.17
C ARG A 2 -7.47 0.18 -40.58
N GLY A 3 -7.24 1.19 -39.75
CA GLY A 3 -6.06 1.29 -38.91
C GLY A 3 -6.29 0.51 -37.62
N THR A 4 -5.73 -0.68 -37.53
CA THR A 4 -5.59 -1.45 -36.29
C THR A 4 -4.65 -0.69 -35.36
N ARG A 5 -5.20 -0.08 -34.30
CA ARG A 5 -4.39 0.39 -33.16
C ARG A 5 -3.84 -0.84 -32.42
N PRO A 6 -2.58 -0.84 -31.98
CA PRO A 6 -2.04 -1.93 -31.18
C PRO A 6 -2.64 -1.87 -29.78
N ASP A 7 -3.29 -2.95 -29.36
CA ASP A 7 -3.63 -3.24 -27.97
C ASP A 7 -2.33 -3.28 -27.18
N THR A 8 -2.00 -2.18 -26.53
CA THR A 8 -0.89 -2.14 -25.57
C THR A 8 -1.52 -2.54 -24.24
N PRO A 9 -1.18 -3.70 -23.65
CA PRO A 9 -1.72 -4.06 -22.36
C PRO A 9 -1.29 -3.01 -21.32
N LEU A 10 -2.26 -2.37 -20.68
CA LEU A 10 -2.12 -1.30 -19.69
C LEU A 10 -1.51 -1.77 -18.34
N THR A 11 -0.75 -2.86 -18.34
CA THR A 11 -0.16 -3.48 -17.15
C THR A 11 1.31 -3.75 -17.35
N ALA A 12 2.10 -2.67 -17.48
CA ALA A 12 3.54 -2.73 -17.22
C ALA A 12 3.83 -2.13 -15.83
N ALA A 13 3.27 -2.77 -14.79
CA ALA A 13 3.83 -2.62 -13.46
C ALA A 13 5.16 -3.37 -13.46
N THR A 14 6.26 -2.67 -13.23
CA THR A 14 7.55 -3.30 -12.96
C THR A 14 7.37 -4.26 -11.78
N ASP A 15 7.59 -5.55 -12.03
CA ASP A 15 7.38 -6.67 -11.11
C ASP A 15 8.48 -6.73 -10.03
N ASP A 16 8.72 -5.60 -9.37
CA ASP A 16 9.56 -5.53 -8.18
C ASP A 16 8.66 -5.77 -6.97
N GLY A 17 8.37 -7.05 -6.68
CA GLY A 17 7.60 -7.43 -5.50
C GLY A 17 8.18 -6.85 -4.20
N PHE A 18 7.42 -6.93 -3.12
CA PHE A 18 7.78 -6.33 -1.84
C PHE A 18 9.20 -6.63 -1.39
N ARG A 19 9.95 -5.56 -1.08
CA ARG A 19 11.27 -5.61 -0.47
C ARG A 19 11.27 -4.76 0.79
N PRO A 20 11.70 -5.29 1.95
CA PRO A 20 11.82 -4.48 3.14
C PRO A 20 12.85 -3.36 2.91
N ALA A 21 12.68 -2.24 3.60
CA ALA A 21 13.62 -1.13 3.55
C ALA A 21 15.04 -1.61 3.86
N ALA A 22 15.95 -1.47 2.90
CA ALA A 22 17.35 -1.82 3.11
C ALA A 22 18.03 -0.79 4.02
N PRO A 23 18.93 -1.20 4.94
CA PRO A 23 19.71 -0.25 5.69
C PRO A 23 20.54 0.64 4.73
N PRO A 24 20.67 1.95 5.02
CA PRO A 24 21.50 2.87 4.26
C PRO A 24 22.87 2.29 3.93
N ALA A 25 23.34 2.50 2.69
CA ALA A 25 24.60 1.91 2.21
C ALA A 25 25.82 2.28 3.07
N TRP A 26 25.83 3.47 3.68
CA TRP A 26 26.91 3.92 4.56
C TRP A 26 27.04 3.06 5.83
N MET A 27 25.94 2.49 6.33
CA MET A 27 25.95 1.67 7.56
C MET A 27 26.70 0.34 7.38
N ARG A 28 26.88 -0.13 6.13
CA ARG A 28 27.69 -1.32 5.84
C ARG A 28 29.18 -1.10 6.13
N TRP A 29 29.64 0.15 6.18
CA TRP A 29 31.02 0.49 6.49
C TRP A 29 31.31 0.59 7.99
N LEU A 30 30.27 0.64 8.85
CA LEU A 30 30.42 0.82 10.29
C LEU A 30 31.30 -0.26 10.96
N PRO A 31 31.15 -1.56 10.70
CA PRO A 31 32.01 -2.57 11.34
C PRO A 31 33.48 -2.40 10.93
N PHE A 32 33.74 -2.03 9.68
CA PHE A 32 35.10 -1.80 9.19
C PHE A 32 35.72 -0.53 9.77
N ALA A 33 34.94 0.56 9.84
CA ALA A 33 35.37 1.81 10.45
C ALA A 33 35.65 1.62 11.95
N TYR A 34 34.81 0.84 12.64
CA TYR A 34 35.00 0.49 14.06
C TYR A 34 36.26 -0.33 14.26
N LEU A 35 36.48 -1.36 13.43
CA LEU A 35 37.69 -2.17 13.48
C LEU A 35 38.95 -1.32 13.25
N ALA A 36 38.94 -0.45 12.25
CA ALA A 36 40.05 0.47 11.99
C ALA A 36 40.29 1.43 13.16
N PHE A 37 39.23 1.93 13.79
CA PHE A 37 39.31 2.77 14.98
C PHE A 37 39.97 2.05 16.16
N VAL A 38 39.56 0.80 16.45
CA VAL A 38 40.16 -0.02 17.51
C VAL A 38 41.65 -0.28 17.24
N LEU A 39 42.02 -0.63 16.00
CA LEU A 39 43.41 -0.85 15.61
C LEU A 39 44.28 0.42 15.71
N LEU A 40 43.72 1.59 15.36
CA LEU A 40 44.42 2.87 15.50
C LEU A 40 44.60 3.27 16.96
N LEU A 41 43.62 3.00 17.82
CA LEU A 41 43.74 3.22 19.26
C LEU A 41 44.84 2.35 19.88
N GLU A 42 44.88 1.07 19.51
CA GLU A 42 45.93 0.13 19.94
C GLU A 42 47.32 0.62 19.50
N ALA A 43 47.47 1.11 18.26
CA ALA A 43 48.74 1.63 17.76
C ALA A 43 49.17 2.95 18.43
N ALA A 44 48.22 3.76 18.92
CA ALA A 44 48.47 5.06 19.51
C ALA A 44 48.78 5.02 21.01
N GLN A 45 48.39 3.97 21.73
CA GLN A 45 48.68 3.81 23.16
C GLN A 45 49.83 2.81 23.39
N GLN A 46 50.80 3.17 24.24
CA GLN A 46 51.93 2.32 24.63
C GLN A 46 51.90 1.83 26.09
N GLN A 47 50.76 1.85 26.82
CA GLN A 47 50.70 1.31 28.20
C GLN A 47 49.35 0.75 28.71
N GLU A 48 49.49 -0.32 29.50
CA GLU A 48 48.70 -0.98 30.57
C GLU A 48 47.23 -1.43 30.39
N TRP A 49 46.42 -0.91 29.46
CA TRP A 49 45.03 -1.37 29.30
C TRP A 49 44.80 -2.15 27.99
N ALA A 50 44.13 -3.29 28.06
CA ALA A 50 43.83 -4.13 26.90
C ALA A 50 42.74 -3.48 26.01
N VAL A 51 43.14 -2.68 25.01
CA VAL A 51 42.22 -2.09 24.00
C VAL A 51 41.51 -3.18 23.19
N SER A 52 42.05 -4.41 23.18
CA SER A 52 41.39 -5.59 22.62
C SER A 52 39.99 -5.84 23.17
N PHE A 53 39.67 -5.42 24.41
CA PHE A 53 38.32 -5.52 24.98
C PHE A 53 37.24 -4.80 24.14
N PHE A 54 37.60 -3.75 23.38
CA PHE A 54 36.64 -3.06 22.53
C PHE A 54 36.16 -3.92 21.34
N LEU A 55 36.87 -4.98 20.97
CA LEU A 55 36.45 -5.87 19.88
C LEU A 55 35.14 -6.61 20.17
N ILE A 56 34.73 -6.70 21.44
CA ILE A 56 33.42 -7.24 21.85
C ILE A 56 32.22 -6.57 21.16
N ALA A 57 32.33 -5.29 20.78
CA ALA A 57 31.25 -4.57 20.13
C ALA A 57 31.16 -4.86 18.61
N LEU A 58 32.21 -5.42 18.00
CA LEU A 58 32.29 -5.64 16.56
C LEU A 58 31.16 -6.55 16.03
N PRO A 59 30.84 -7.70 16.66
CA PRO A 59 29.71 -8.54 16.22
C PRO A 59 28.37 -7.83 16.31
N ALA A 60 28.17 -7.01 17.35
CA ALA A 60 26.92 -6.28 17.55
C ALA A 60 26.73 -5.21 16.45
N ILE A 61 27.78 -4.48 16.09
CA ILE A 61 27.76 -3.50 14.99
C ILE A 61 27.55 -4.22 13.65
N ALA A 62 28.21 -5.38 13.45
CA ALA A 62 28.04 -6.20 12.25
C ALA A 62 26.60 -6.72 12.10
N ALA A 63 25.95 -7.12 13.19
CA ALA A 63 24.57 -7.62 13.17
C ALA A 63 23.57 -6.59 12.66
N TYR A 64 23.85 -5.29 12.80
CA TYR A 64 23.01 -4.25 12.25
C TYR A 64 23.01 -4.23 10.71
N ALA A 65 24.16 -4.43 10.05
CA ALA A 65 24.28 -4.25 8.60
C ALA A 65 24.33 -5.57 7.80
N PHE A 66 24.65 -6.69 8.46
CA PHE A 66 24.94 -7.95 7.78
C PHE A 66 24.04 -9.11 8.22
N GLY A 67 24.06 -10.19 7.44
CA GLY A 67 23.37 -11.44 7.76
C GLY A 67 24.15 -12.29 8.77
N PRO A 68 23.51 -13.32 9.36
CA PRO A 68 24.09 -14.09 10.47
C PRO A 68 25.45 -14.74 10.16
N VAL A 69 25.65 -15.23 8.93
CA VAL A 69 26.94 -15.83 8.52
C VAL A 69 28.08 -14.80 8.58
N ALA A 70 27.84 -13.57 8.13
CA ALA A 70 28.84 -12.52 8.16
C ALA A 70 29.08 -12.02 9.59
N VAL A 71 28.04 -11.95 10.44
CA VAL A 71 28.21 -11.65 11.88
C VAL A 71 29.09 -12.68 12.55
N ALA A 72 28.85 -13.97 12.31
CA ALA A 72 29.69 -15.05 12.83
C ALA A 72 31.15 -14.93 12.33
N ALA A 73 31.37 -14.51 11.08
CA ALA A 73 32.70 -14.24 10.56
C ALA A 73 33.39 -13.04 11.26
N PHE A 74 32.65 -11.96 11.54
CA PHE A 74 33.17 -10.83 12.32
C PHE A 74 33.49 -11.21 13.77
N THR A 75 32.67 -12.07 14.39
CA THR A 75 32.97 -12.64 15.72
C THR A 75 34.24 -13.46 15.70
N ALA A 76 34.40 -14.36 14.73
CA ALA A 76 35.62 -15.16 14.60
C ALA A 76 36.84 -14.27 14.36
N LEU A 77 36.72 -13.23 13.54
CA LEU A 77 37.77 -12.25 13.31
C LEU A 77 38.13 -11.47 14.59
N ALA A 78 37.14 -11.06 15.39
CA ALA A 78 37.36 -10.37 16.66
C ALA A 78 38.17 -11.26 17.62
N ILE A 79 37.75 -12.50 17.83
CA ILE A 79 38.44 -13.46 18.73
C ILE A 79 39.86 -13.76 18.22
N LEU A 80 40.05 -13.95 16.91
CA LEU A 80 41.38 -14.17 16.34
C LEU A 80 42.30 -12.96 16.53
N LEU A 81 41.76 -11.75 16.42
CA LEU A 81 42.51 -10.53 16.61
C LEU A 81 42.82 -10.28 18.10
N GLU A 82 41.87 -10.53 19.00
CA GLU A 82 42.08 -10.53 20.45
C GLU A 82 43.24 -11.48 20.81
N GLY A 83 43.16 -12.73 20.38
CA GLY A 83 44.21 -13.73 20.62
C GLY A 83 45.57 -13.37 20.00
N PHE A 84 45.60 -12.77 18.81
CA PHE A 84 46.83 -12.33 18.17
C PHE A 84 47.49 -11.15 18.92
N LEU A 85 46.70 -10.17 19.37
CA LEU A 85 47.19 -9.04 20.15
C LEU A 85 47.75 -9.51 21.51
N THR A 86 47.05 -10.41 22.19
CA THR A 86 47.54 -11.02 23.45
C THR A 86 48.81 -11.85 23.24
N ALA A 87 48.95 -12.54 22.10
CA ALA A 87 50.17 -13.28 21.79
C ALA A 87 51.39 -12.37 21.58
N ILE A 88 51.21 -11.19 20.97
CA ILE A 88 52.28 -10.21 20.78
C ILE A 88 52.66 -9.52 22.09
N SER A 89 51.69 -9.24 22.97
CA SER A 89 51.94 -8.59 24.26
C SER A 89 52.66 -9.50 25.28
N HIS A 90 52.90 -10.78 24.96
CA HIS A 90 53.55 -11.78 25.83
C HIS A 90 52.84 -12.01 27.18
N ASP A 91 51.54 -11.69 27.26
CA ASP A 91 50.72 -11.80 28.49
C ASP A 91 49.73 -12.98 28.44
N LEU A 92 50.23 -14.12 27.96
CA LEU A 92 49.45 -15.34 27.72
C LEU A 92 49.16 -16.05 29.05
N GLY A 93 48.11 -15.61 29.75
CA GLY A 93 47.63 -16.33 30.93
C GLY A 93 46.83 -15.52 31.94
N GLU A 94 46.73 -14.21 31.80
CA GLU A 94 45.91 -13.41 32.70
C GLU A 94 44.41 -13.67 32.48
N THR A 95 43.68 -13.88 33.58
CA THR A 95 42.25 -14.19 33.63
C THR A 95 41.39 -13.17 32.85
N HIS A 96 41.88 -11.93 32.69
CA HIS A 96 41.20 -10.85 31.97
C HIS A 96 41.06 -11.13 30.46
N HIS A 97 42.05 -11.75 29.81
CA HIS A 97 42.00 -12.04 28.37
C HIS A 97 41.03 -13.17 28.04
N VAL A 98 41.05 -14.25 28.83
CA VAL A 98 40.09 -15.35 28.70
C VAL A 98 38.66 -14.86 28.92
N THR A 99 38.46 -13.94 29.86
CA THR A 99 37.14 -13.34 30.12
C THR A 99 36.67 -12.48 28.93
N ALA A 100 37.57 -11.76 28.28
CA ALA A 100 37.26 -10.98 27.07
C ALA A 100 36.87 -11.88 25.90
N ASP A 101 37.65 -12.93 25.59
CA ASP A 101 37.33 -13.88 24.51
C ASP A 101 35.96 -14.55 24.72
N ILE A 102 35.68 -14.97 25.96
CA ILE A 102 34.38 -15.56 26.33
C ILE A 102 33.26 -14.53 26.14
N ALA A 103 33.47 -13.29 26.60
CA ALA A 103 32.47 -12.23 26.45
C ALA A 103 32.21 -11.91 24.97
N THR A 104 33.25 -11.81 24.14
CA THR A 104 33.16 -11.63 22.68
C THR A 104 32.45 -12.81 22.01
N ALA A 105 32.72 -14.04 22.42
CA ALA A 105 32.01 -15.22 21.93
C ALA A 105 30.52 -15.18 22.28
N VAL A 106 30.17 -14.84 23.52
CA VAL A 106 28.77 -14.74 23.98
C VAL A 106 28.03 -13.64 23.22
N VAL A 107 28.62 -12.45 23.11
CA VAL A 107 28.03 -11.33 22.35
C VAL A 107 27.90 -11.70 20.88
N GLY A 108 28.89 -12.37 20.29
CA GLY A 108 28.85 -12.82 18.92
C GLY A 108 27.78 -13.87 18.63
N ILE A 109 27.56 -14.82 19.54
CA ILE A 109 26.46 -15.80 19.46
C ILE A 109 25.11 -15.09 19.51
N LEU A 110 24.91 -14.19 20.48
CA LEU A 110 23.68 -13.41 20.62
C LEU A 110 23.41 -12.52 19.39
N ALA A 111 24.44 -11.82 18.91
CA ALA A 111 24.37 -10.98 17.72
C ALA A 111 24.02 -11.79 16.46
N THR A 112 24.60 -12.98 16.32
CA THR A 112 24.28 -13.91 15.22
C THR A 112 22.84 -14.41 15.30
N ALA A 113 22.38 -14.78 16.50
CA ALA A 113 21.00 -15.23 16.73
C ALA A 113 19.99 -14.11 16.42
N LEU A 114 20.27 -12.88 16.85
CA LEU A 114 19.43 -11.71 16.56
C LEU A 114 19.40 -11.40 15.05
N ALA A 115 20.55 -11.46 14.37
CA ALA A 115 20.62 -11.27 12.92
C ALA A 115 19.86 -12.37 12.15
N ALA A 116 19.90 -13.61 12.64
CA ALA A 116 19.13 -14.72 12.08
C ALA A 116 17.61 -14.52 12.29
N HIS A 117 17.20 -14.12 13.50
CA HIS A 117 15.81 -13.83 13.83
C HIS A 117 15.24 -12.70 12.96
N ARG A 118 15.95 -11.57 12.87
CA ARG A 118 15.58 -10.45 11.99
C ARG A 118 15.41 -10.90 10.55
N ARG A 119 16.37 -11.65 10.01
CA ARG A 119 16.33 -12.11 8.61
C ARG A 119 15.16 -13.07 8.35
N ASN A 120 14.80 -13.90 9.33
CA ASN A 120 13.61 -14.74 9.22
C ASN A 120 12.33 -13.91 9.25
N GLN A 121 12.22 -12.91 10.14
CA GLN A 121 11.07 -11.99 10.15
C GLN A 121 10.92 -11.24 8.82
N GLU A 122 12.01 -10.69 8.28
CA GLU A 122 12.02 -10.04 6.96
C GLU A 122 11.51 -10.99 5.86
N ARG A 123 11.96 -12.25 5.85
CA ARG A 123 11.49 -13.26 4.90
C ARG A 123 10.01 -13.57 5.05
N HIS A 124 9.52 -13.69 6.28
CA HIS A 124 8.10 -13.91 6.54
C HIS A 124 7.25 -12.74 6.05
N LEU A 125 7.68 -11.50 6.29
CA LEU A 125 7.01 -10.30 5.79
C LEU A 125 6.98 -10.25 4.26
N VAL A 126 8.11 -10.52 3.60
CA VAL A 126 8.18 -10.58 2.13
C VAL A 126 7.23 -11.63 1.58
N HIS A 127 7.24 -12.83 2.15
CA HIS A 127 6.37 -13.91 1.70
C HIS A 127 4.89 -13.57 1.91
N ALA A 128 4.52 -13.12 3.11
CA ALA A 128 3.16 -12.73 3.43
C ALA A 128 2.67 -11.60 2.51
N ASN A 129 3.51 -10.61 2.22
CA ASN A 129 3.12 -9.51 1.34
C ASN A 129 3.00 -9.94 -0.13
N SER A 130 3.90 -10.80 -0.60
CA SER A 130 3.79 -11.36 -1.96
C SER A 130 2.51 -12.18 -2.16
N VAL A 131 2.10 -12.92 -1.13
CA VAL A 131 0.83 -13.66 -1.14
C VAL A 131 -0.35 -12.70 -1.11
N ALA A 132 -0.32 -11.69 -0.25
CA ALA A 132 -1.35 -10.65 -0.19
C ALA A 132 -1.53 -9.95 -1.55
N GLU A 133 -0.42 -9.61 -2.22
CA GLU A 133 -0.43 -8.95 -3.53
C GLU A 133 -1.03 -9.86 -4.62
N ALA A 134 -0.63 -11.14 -4.64
CA ALA A 134 -1.20 -12.12 -5.55
C ALA A 134 -2.72 -12.33 -5.32
N LEU A 135 -3.16 -12.35 -4.06
CA LEU A 135 -4.57 -12.43 -3.70
C LEU A 135 -5.34 -11.18 -4.14
N MET A 136 -4.81 -9.98 -3.90
CA MET A 136 -5.45 -8.73 -4.34
C MET A 136 -5.59 -8.69 -5.87
N ARG A 137 -4.56 -9.05 -6.62
CA ARG A 137 -4.63 -9.17 -8.09
C ARG A 137 -5.70 -10.16 -8.54
N ALA A 138 -5.94 -11.24 -7.79
CA ALA A 138 -7.00 -12.21 -8.09
C ALA A 138 -8.41 -11.70 -7.72
N LEU A 139 -8.53 -10.90 -6.67
CA LEU A 139 -9.80 -10.32 -6.20
C LEU A 139 -10.26 -9.16 -7.09
N LEU A 140 -9.33 -8.27 -7.46
CA LEU A 140 -9.53 -7.10 -8.32
C LEU A 140 -9.48 -7.52 -9.79
N ARG A 141 -10.56 -8.14 -10.26
CA ARG A 141 -10.65 -8.60 -11.65
C ARG A 141 -10.53 -7.40 -12.61
N PRO A 142 -9.87 -7.57 -13.77
CA PRO A 142 -9.85 -6.53 -14.80
C PRO A 142 -11.28 -6.11 -15.15
N VAL A 143 -11.54 -4.80 -15.08
CA VAL A 143 -12.85 -4.26 -15.47
C VAL A 143 -12.93 -4.24 -16.99
N PRO A 144 -13.93 -4.89 -17.60
CA PRO A 144 -14.13 -4.80 -19.04
C PRO A 144 -14.35 -3.35 -19.47
N HIS A 145 -13.84 -2.99 -20.66
CA HIS A 145 -14.05 -1.65 -21.23
C HIS A 145 -15.54 -1.25 -21.33
N GLN A 146 -16.44 -2.24 -21.40
CA GLN A 146 -17.88 -2.02 -21.37
C GLN A 146 -18.55 -3.00 -20.40
N VAL A 147 -19.37 -2.46 -19.50
CA VAL A 147 -20.19 -3.21 -18.55
C VAL A 147 -21.63 -2.74 -18.73
N GLY A 148 -22.46 -3.58 -19.37
CA GLY A 148 -23.83 -3.19 -19.72
C GLY A 148 -23.88 -1.96 -20.62
N ASN A 149 -24.56 -0.91 -20.14
CA ASN A 149 -24.72 0.39 -20.79
C ASN A 149 -23.69 1.43 -20.30
N VAL A 150 -22.57 0.99 -19.75
CA VAL A 150 -21.51 1.87 -19.23
C VAL A 150 -20.17 1.51 -19.90
N LEU A 151 -19.45 2.52 -20.37
CA LEU A 151 -18.03 2.42 -20.66
C LEU A 151 -17.24 2.59 -19.36
N ALA A 152 -16.26 1.75 -19.11
CA ALA A 152 -15.47 1.77 -17.88
C ALA A 152 -13.97 1.70 -18.19
N ALA A 153 -13.19 2.41 -17.39
CA ALA A 153 -11.74 2.27 -17.33
C ALA A 153 -11.32 2.24 -15.86
N CYS A 154 -10.38 1.36 -15.51
CA CYS A 154 -9.87 1.26 -14.16
C CYS A 154 -8.34 1.22 -14.16
N LEU A 155 -7.76 1.65 -13.05
CA LEU A 155 -6.35 1.46 -12.77
C LEU A 155 -6.17 1.18 -11.29
N TYR A 156 -5.34 0.20 -10.98
CA TYR A 156 -4.85 -0.08 -9.64
C TYR A 156 -3.33 -0.01 -9.67
N ARG A 157 -2.77 0.79 -8.78
CA ARG A 157 -1.34 0.96 -8.62
C ARG A 157 -1.00 0.65 -7.16
N PRO A 158 -0.26 -0.43 -6.89
CA PRO A 158 0.20 -0.70 -5.54
C PRO A 158 1.18 0.39 -5.08
N SER A 159 1.23 0.59 -3.77
CA SER A 159 2.23 1.39 -3.08
C SER A 159 3.65 0.88 -3.31
N GLU A 160 4.66 1.69 -2.95
CA GLU A 160 6.06 1.40 -3.28
C GLU A 160 6.70 0.25 -2.51
N ALA A 161 7.85 -0.22 -3.02
CA ALA A 161 8.61 -1.31 -2.42
C ALA A 161 8.92 -1.04 -0.93
N GLY A 162 8.32 -1.84 -0.06
CA GLY A 162 8.52 -1.78 1.40
C GLY A 162 7.27 -1.44 2.19
N THR A 163 6.15 -1.11 1.53
CA THR A 163 4.83 -0.99 2.17
C THR A 163 4.02 -2.28 2.03
N MET A 164 3.29 -2.63 3.10
CA MET A 164 2.35 -3.75 3.03
C MET A 164 1.23 -3.41 2.04
N VAL A 165 0.71 -4.41 1.32
CA VAL A 165 -0.42 -4.26 0.39
C VAL A 165 -1.59 -3.55 1.07
N GLY A 166 -2.20 -2.57 0.40
CA GLY A 166 -3.30 -1.76 0.93
C GLY A 166 -4.65 -2.48 0.94
N GLY A 167 -5.68 -1.77 1.43
CA GLY A 167 -7.06 -2.21 1.53
C GLY A 167 -7.96 -1.77 0.37
N ASP A 168 -7.39 -1.11 -0.64
CA ASP A 168 -8.08 -0.56 -1.80
C ASP A 168 -8.89 -1.61 -2.58
N LEU A 169 -10.16 -1.33 -2.82
CA LEU A 169 -11.07 -2.21 -3.55
C LEU A 169 -11.90 -1.47 -4.58
N PHE A 170 -12.24 -2.16 -5.66
CA PHE A 170 -13.25 -1.71 -6.62
C PHE A 170 -13.87 -2.88 -7.39
N ASP A 171 -15.12 -2.70 -7.84
CA ASP A 171 -15.80 -3.62 -8.76
C ASP A 171 -16.97 -2.90 -9.45
N ILE A 172 -17.40 -3.40 -10.61
CA ILE A 172 -18.56 -2.89 -11.34
C ILE A 172 -19.34 -4.06 -11.98
N ARG A 173 -20.67 -4.00 -11.89
CA ARG A 173 -21.58 -5.05 -12.33
C ARG A 173 -22.76 -4.48 -13.08
N ALA A 174 -23.08 -5.09 -14.22
CA ALA A 174 -24.34 -4.87 -14.90
C ALA A 174 -25.42 -5.74 -14.25
N THR A 175 -26.48 -5.11 -13.75
CA THR A 175 -27.54 -5.79 -12.99
C THR A 175 -28.91 -5.43 -13.59
N ARG A 176 -29.98 -6.09 -13.13
CA ARG A 176 -31.34 -5.76 -13.58
C ARG A 176 -31.82 -4.39 -13.11
N ALA A 177 -31.29 -3.90 -11.99
CA ALA A 177 -31.63 -2.59 -11.43
C ALA A 177 -30.80 -1.43 -12.04
N GLY A 178 -29.82 -1.74 -12.90
CA GLY A 178 -28.86 -0.79 -13.44
C GLY A 178 -27.42 -1.26 -13.28
N GLU A 179 -26.47 -0.48 -13.76
CA GLU A 179 -25.05 -0.75 -13.58
C GLU A 179 -24.61 -0.24 -12.20
N ARG A 180 -24.09 -1.12 -11.35
CA ARG A 180 -23.66 -0.79 -9.98
C ARG A 180 -22.16 -0.91 -9.85
N ALA A 181 -21.52 0.01 -9.15
CA ALA A 181 -20.10 -0.08 -8.84
C ALA A 181 -19.80 0.27 -7.38
N ILE A 182 -18.65 -0.20 -6.91
CA ILE A 182 -18.06 0.10 -5.62
C ILE A 182 -16.61 0.52 -5.84
N ILE A 183 -16.16 1.53 -5.10
CA ILE A 183 -14.75 1.77 -4.80
C ILE A 183 -14.63 2.05 -3.30
N GLY A 184 -13.52 1.69 -2.68
CA GLY A 184 -13.32 1.96 -1.27
C GLY A 184 -11.93 1.58 -0.81
N ASP A 185 -11.67 1.86 0.47
CA ASP A 185 -10.49 1.41 1.18
C ASP A 185 -10.88 0.82 2.54
N VAL A 186 -10.26 -0.31 2.87
CA VAL A 186 -10.43 -1.03 4.12
C VAL A 186 -9.34 -0.61 5.09
N ARG A 187 -9.73 -0.33 6.33
CA ARG A 187 -8.77 -0.06 7.39
C ARG A 187 -7.79 -1.23 7.56
N GLY A 188 -6.50 -0.91 7.49
CA GLY A 188 -5.41 -1.85 7.75
C GLY A 188 -4.62 -2.16 6.48
N LYS A 189 -3.58 -2.99 6.62
CA LYS A 189 -2.73 -3.38 5.50
C LYS A 189 -2.33 -4.86 5.60
N GLY A 190 -1.86 -5.41 4.49
CA GLY A 190 -1.40 -6.78 4.37
C GLY A 190 -2.54 -7.79 4.36
N LEU A 191 -2.20 -9.04 4.68
CA LEU A 191 -3.11 -10.17 4.55
C LEU A 191 -4.47 -10.02 5.29
N PRO A 192 -4.54 -9.42 6.51
CA PRO A 192 -5.82 -9.17 7.17
C PRO A 192 -6.74 -8.24 6.36
N ALA A 193 -6.20 -7.17 5.77
CA ALA A 193 -6.99 -6.25 4.94
C ALA A 193 -7.51 -6.96 3.68
N VAL A 194 -6.69 -7.79 3.03
CA VAL A 194 -7.09 -8.58 1.85
C VAL A 194 -8.28 -9.50 2.15
N ARG A 195 -8.32 -10.11 3.34
CA ARG A 195 -9.46 -10.94 3.76
C ARG A 195 -10.74 -10.11 3.82
N THR A 196 -10.70 -8.94 4.46
CA THR A 196 -11.85 -8.04 4.55
C THR A 196 -12.29 -7.51 3.19
N VAL A 197 -11.34 -7.16 2.30
CA VAL A 197 -11.62 -6.81 0.90
C VAL A 197 -12.38 -7.94 0.19
N ALA A 198 -11.94 -9.20 0.36
CA ALA A 198 -12.60 -10.34 -0.23
C ALA A 198 -14.05 -10.50 0.28
N ALA A 199 -14.27 -10.32 1.59
CA ALA A 199 -15.60 -10.39 2.20
C ALA A 199 -16.54 -9.26 1.69
N LEU A 200 -16.04 -8.03 1.61
CA LEU A 200 -16.79 -6.89 1.08
C LEU A 200 -17.11 -7.04 -0.40
N LEU A 201 -16.14 -7.41 -1.23
CA LEU A 201 -16.37 -7.64 -2.65
C LEU A 201 -17.31 -8.81 -2.89
N GLY A 202 -17.21 -9.89 -2.10
CA GLY A 202 -18.16 -11.01 -2.12
C GLY A 202 -19.58 -10.54 -1.82
N SER A 203 -19.76 -9.82 -0.72
CA SER A 203 -21.05 -9.25 -0.30
C SER A 203 -21.62 -8.27 -1.34
N PHE A 204 -20.76 -7.44 -1.94
CA PHE A 204 -21.16 -6.50 -3.00
C PHE A 204 -21.63 -7.25 -4.24
N ARG A 205 -20.86 -8.24 -4.69
CA ARG A 205 -21.17 -9.03 -5.91
C ARG A 205 -22.52 -9.72 -5.79
N GLU A 206 -22.88 -10.22 -4.62
CA GLU A 206 -24.19 -10.81 -4.36
C GLU A 206 -25.29 -9.73 -4.26
N ALA A 207 -25.08 -8.74 -3.39
CA ALA A 207 -26.05 -7.68 -3.12
C ALA A 207 -26.39 -6.86 -4.38
N ALA A 208 -25.42 -6.65 -5.27
CA ALA A 208 -25.60 -5.93 -6.52
C ALA A 208 -26.70 -6.55 -7.40
N TYR A 209 -26.87 -7.87 -7.43
CA TYR A 209 -27.91 -8.50 -8.24
C TYR A 209 -29.27 -8.61 -7.55
N GLU A 210 -29.26 -8.72 -6.22
CA GLU A 210 -30.46 -9.06 -5.46
C GLU A 210 -31.14 -7.86 -4.81
N ALA A 211 -30.39 -6.84 -4.42
CA ALA A 211 -30.94 -5.69 -3.71
C ALA A 211 -31.74 -4.81 -4.68
N HIS A 212 -32.86 -4.27 -4.21
CA HIS A 212 -33.74 -3.44 -5.01
C HIS A 212 -33.12 -2.07 -5.32
N ASP A 213 -32.39 -1.49 -4.38
CA ASP A 213 -31.77 -0.17 -4.51
C ASP A 213 -30.36 -0.10 -3.88
N LEU A 214 -29.69 1.03 -4.09
CA LEU A 214 -28.34 1.26 -3.60
C LEU A 214 -28.22 1.31 -2.06
N PRO A 215 -29.14 1.95 -1.31
CA PRO A 215 -29.15 1.85 0.16
C PRO A 215 -29.27 0.41 0.69
N ALA A 216 -30.05 -0.46 0.05
CA ALA A 216 -30.12 -1.87 0.44
C ALA A 216 -28.82 -2.64 0.17
N VAL A 217 -28.07 -2.28 -0.88
CA VAL A 217 -26.71 -2.78 -1.09
C VAL A 217 -25.81 -2.35 0.07
N ALA A 218 -25.79 -1.05 0.39
CA ALA A 218 -25.01 -0.52 1.51
C ALA A 218 -25.31 -1.23 2.83
N ALA A 219 -26.60 -1.41 3.16
CA ALA A 219 -27.02 -2.09 4.38
C ALA A 219 -26.58 -3.57 4.43
N ARG A 220 -26.47 -4.24 3.28
CA ARG A 220 -25.92 -5.61 3.21
C ARG A 220 -24.42 -5.62 3.46
N LEU A 221 -23.68 -4.67 2.88
CA LEU A 221 -22.24 -4.53 3.12
C LEU A 221 -21.94 -4.20 4.58
N GLU A 222 -22.69 -3.27 5.18
CA GLU A 222 -22.61 -2.93 6.60
C GLU A 222 -22.73 -4.17 7.48
N ARG A 223 -23.80 -4.96 7.29
CA ARG A 223 -23.99 -6.21 8.05
C ARG A 223 -22.91 -7.24 7.79
N GLY A 224 -22.39 -7.31 6.57
CA GLY A 224 -21.28 -8.20 6.22
C GLY A 224 -20.01 -7.83 6.97
N LEU A 225 -19.68 -6.55 7.02
CA LEU A 225 -18.49 -6.06 7.68
C LEU A 225 -18.57 -6.16 9.21
N VAL A 226 -19.74 -5.90 9.79
CA VAL A 226 -19.97 -6.12 11.24
C VAL A 226 -19.75 -7.59 11.63
N ARG A 227 -20.24 -8.54 10.82
CA ARG A 227 -19.98 -9.97 11.08
C ARG A 227 -18.49 -10.31 10.96
N GLU A 228 -17.81 -9.78 9.94
CA GLU A 228 -16.37 -9.99 9.77
C GLU A 228 -15.59 -9.44 10.98
N ALA A 229 -15.95 -8.24 11.46
CA ALA A 229 -15.37 -7.60 12.65
C ALA A 229 -15.51 -8.48 13.90
N GLU A 230 -16.69 -9.09 14.11
CA GLU A 230 -16.95 -10.03 15.21
C GLU A 230 -16.10 -11.31 15.08
N GLU A 231 -16.01 -11.88 13.88
CA GLU A 231 -15.24 -13.10 13.62
C GLU A 231 -13.74 -12.92 13.88
N ILE A 232 -13.18 -11.77 13.48
CA ILE A 232 -11.75 -11.47 13.68
C ILE A 232 -11.47 -10.79 15.02
N ARG A 233 -12.51 -10.48 15.81
CA ARG A 233 -12.43 -9.74 17.08
C ARG A 233 -11.76 -8.37 16.94
N ASP A 234 -12.08 -7.65 15.88
CA ASP A 234 -11.65 -6.26 15.65
C ASP A 234 -12.86 -5.33 15.65
N ALA A 235 -13.19 -4.77 16.81
CA ALA A 235 -14.33 -3.87 16.98
C ALA A 235 -14.16 -2.52 16.26
N GLU A 236 -12.96 -2.23 15.75
CA GLU A 236 -12.64 -1.00 15.01
C GLU A 236 -12.48 -1.27 13.50
N LEU A 237 -12.88 -2.44 13.01
CA LEU A 237 -12.85 -2.74 11.59
C LEU A 237 -13.89 -1.89 10.84
N PHE A 238 -13.42 -1.09 9.88
CA PHE A 238 -14.28 -0.30 9.02
C PHE A 238 -13.73 -0.24 7.60
N ALA A 239 -14.60 0.17 6.67
CA ALA A 239 -14.21 0.44 5.30
C ALA A 239 -14.88 1.74 4.82
N THR A 240 -14.09 2.62 4.23
CA THR A 240 -14.63 3.76 3.50
C THR A 240 -15.05 3.27 2.11
N ALA A 241 -16.21 3.68 1.61
CA ALA A 241 -16.63 3.29 0.26
C ALA A 241 -17.55 4.31 -0.41
N VAL A 242 -17.46 4.39 -1.73
CA VAL A 242 -18.52 4.95 -2.58
C VAL A 242 -19.20 3.84 -3.35
N LEU A 243 -20.51 3.80 -3.24
CA LEU A 243 -21.38 2.99 -4.08
C LEU A 243 -22.04 3.87 -5.13
N ILE A 244 -22.16 3.35 -6.35
CA ILE A 244 -22.91 3.99 -7.41
C ILE A 244 -23.90 3.04 -8.08
N GLU A 245 -24.99 3.59 -8.57
CA GLU A 245 -25.97 2.91 -9.42
C GLU A 245 -26.32 3.83 -10.59
N TYR A 246 -26.10 3.35 -11.81
CA TYR A 246 -26.50 4.04 -13.03
C TYR A 246 -27.78 3.41 -13.58
N ASP A 247 -28.82 4.23 -13.69
CA ASP A 247 -30.05 3.91 -14.40
C ASP A 247 -29.94 4.45 -15.83
N SER A 248 -29.73 3.54 -16.77
CA SER A 248 -29.61 3.85 -18.19
C SER A 248 -30.90 4.35 -18.84
N LEU A 249 -32.08 4.00 -18.30
CA LEU A 249 -33.38 4.44 -18.81
C LEU A 249 -33.70 5.86 -18.33
N ALA A 250 -33.41 6.15 -17.05
CA ALA A 250 -33.63 7.47 -16.48
C ALA A 250 -32.49 8.47 -16.76
N HIS A 251 -31.36 8.00 -17.27
CA HIS A 251 -30.11 8.77 -17.46
C HIS A 251 -29.67 9.48 -16.18
N ARG A 252 -29.61 8.71 -15.09
CA ARG A 252 -29.30 9.19 -13.75
C ARG A 252 -28.30 8.26 -13.07
N VAL A 253 -27.41 8.85 -12.28
CA VAL A 253 -26.52 8.11 -11.38
C VAL A 253 -26.90 8.44 -9.95
N THR A 254 -27.09 7.41 -9.14
CA THR A 254 -27.28 7.51 -7.70
C THR A 254 -25.96 7.18 -7.02
N VAL A 255 -25.55 8.02 -6.08
CA VAL A 255 -24.27 7.92 -5.35
C VAL A 255 -24.55 7.81 -3.86
N ALA A 256 -23.96 6.83 -3.20
CA ALA A 256 -23.95 6.72 -1.74
C ALA A 256 -22.50 6.69 -1.24
N ASN A 257 -22.09 7.72 -0.50
CA ASN A 257 -20.74 7.87 0.00
C ASN A 257 -20.68 7.60 1.52
N HIS A 258 -19.96 6.55 1.91
CA HIS A 258 -19.68 6.10 3.27
C HIS A 258 -18.28 6.54 3.70
N GLY A 259 -18.09 7.85 3.87
CA GLY A 259 -16.85 8.42 4.40
C GLY A 259 -15.63 8.31 3.48
N HIS A 260 -15.83 8.12 2.18
CA HIS A 260 -14.76 8.01 1.18
C HIS A 260 -14.62 9.29 0.35
N VAL A 261 -13.61 9.33 -0.52
CA VAL A 261 -13.34 10.48 -1.41
C VAL A 261 -14.55 10.77 -2.30
N GLU A 262 -14.93 12.06 -2.42
CA GLU A 262 -16.07 12.46 -3.24
C GLU A 262 -15.84 12.15 -4.73
N PRO A 263 -16.80 11.53 -5.43
CA PRO A 263 -16.69 11.29 -6.87
C PRO A 263 -16.60 12.61 -7.65
N VAL A 264 -15.83 12.62 -8.73
CA VAL A 264 -15.68 13.80 -9.59
C VAL A 264 -16.47 13.59 -10.88
N LEU A 265 -17.43 14.48 -11.16
CA LEU A 265 -18.17 14.52 -12.40
C LEU A 265 -17.53 15.52 -13.36
N ILE A 266 -17.21 15.03 -14.57
CA ILE A 266 -16.80 15.83 -15.71
C ILE A 266 -17.98 15.84 -16.70
N SER A 267 -18.64 16.98 -16.84
CA SER A 267 -19.85 17.12 -17.65
C SER A 267 -19.84 18.46 -18.37
N ARG A 268 -20.00 18.44 -19.70
CA ARG A 268 -20.18 19.65 -20.52
C ARG A 268 -19.09 20.72 -20.34
N GLY A 269 -17.85 20.29 -20.12
CA GLY A 269 -16.71 21.19 -19.90
C GLY A 269 -16.65 21.76 -18.47
N GLU A 270 -17.44 21.27 -17.53
CA GLU A 270 -17.32 21.55 -16.10
C GLU A 270 -16.76 20.33 -15.36
N VAL A 271 -15.97 20.59 -14.32
CA VAL A 271 -15.44 19.58 -13.40
C VAL A 271 -15.86 19.94 -11.98
N ARG A 272 -16.65 19.07 -11.35
CA ARG A 272 -17.17 19.28 -9.99
C ARG A 272 -17.26 17.97 -9.22
N THR A 273 -17.13 18.04 -7.90
CA THR A 273 -17.38 16.88 -7.05
C THR A 273 -18.89 16.64 -6.89
N LEU A 274 -19.28 15.38 -6.73
CA LEU A 274 -20.62 14.96 -6.33
C LEU A 274 -20.64 14.79 -4.81
N GLY A 275 -20.56 15.93 -4.13
CA GLY A 275 -20.59 15.97 -2.66
C GLY A 275 -21.97 15.72 -2.06
N GLY A 276 -21.98 15.54 -0.74
CA GLY A 276 -23.18 15.33 0.06
C GLY A 276 -22.84 15.26 1.55
N SER A 277 -23.86 15.13 2.40
CA SER A 277 -23.63 14.84 3.81
C SER A 277 -22.93 13.48 3.90
N PRO A 278 -21.67 13.41 4.37
CA PRO A 278 -20.95 12.15 4.42
C PRO A 278 -21.64 11.24 5.42
N ALA A 279 -21.86 9.99 5.04
CA ALA A 279 -22.17 8.98 6.03
C ALA A 279 -20.92 8.46 6.69
N LEU A 280 -21.12 7.80 7.83
CA LEU A 280 -20.07 7.05 8.46
C LEU A 280 -19.56 5.93 7.53
N PRO A 281 -18.26 5.60 7.62
CA PRO A 281 -17.70 4.41 7.00
C PRO A 281 -18.52 3.16 7.31
N LEU A 282 -18.50 2.21 6.37
CA LEU A 282 -19.11 0.90 6.59
C LEU A 282 -18.48 0.24 7.82
N GLY A 283 -19.29 -0.45 8.62
CA GLY A 283 -18.88 -1.09 9.88
C GLY A 283 -19.03 -0.19 11.10
N LEU A 284 -19.20 1.12 10.90
CA LEU A 284 -19.41 2.10 11.96
C LEU A 284 -20.85 2.65 11.99
N GLY A 285 -21.78 2.05 11.25
CA GLY A 285 -23.15 2.53 11.12
C GLY A 285 -23.94 2.58 12.42
N GLN A 286 -23.55 1.79 13.43
CA GLN A 286 -24.14 1.82 14.78
C GLN A 286 -23.90 3.15 15.51
N LEU A 287 -22.89 3.92 15.10
CA LEU A 287 -22.57 5.23 15.66
C LEU A 287 -23.34 6.37 14.98
N ALA A 288 -24.08 6.08 13.89
CA ALA A 288 -24.84 7.09 13.17
C ALA A 288 -26.10 7.48 13.95
N ALA A 289 -26.36 8.78 14.08
CA ALA A 289 -27.62 9.28 14.60
C ALA A 289 -28.71 9.17 13.52
N ALA A 290 -29.46 8.06 13.51
CA ALA A 290 -30.72 7.75 12.79
C ALA A 290 -30.83 8.00 11.26
N ASP A 291 -30.21 9.04 10.71
CA ASP A 291 -30.19 9.38 9.30
C ASP A 291 -28.94 8.76 8.67
N GLY A 292 -29.10 7.58 8.06
CA GLY A 292 -28.05 6.95 7.28
C GLY A 292 -27.65 7.78 6.04
N PRO A 293 -26.64 7.34 5.26
CA PRO A 293 -26.24 8.00 4.01
C PRO A 293 -27.44 8.24 3.11
N VAL A 294 -27.71 9.51 2.82
CA VAL A 294 -28.70 9.86 1.80
C VAL A 294 -28.05 9.61 0.45
N ALA A 295 -28.43 8.52 -0.20
CA ALA A 295 -28.08 8.30 -1.59
C ALA A 295 -28.59 9.48 -2.44
N ARG A 296 -27.71 10.10 -3.22
CA ARG A 296 -28.04 11.29 -4.01
C ARG A 296 -28.05 10.96 -5.49
N THR A 297 -29.12 11.35 -6.16
CA THR A 297 -29.29 11.12 -7.59
C THR A 297 -28.93 12.36 -8.39
N HIS A 298 -28.03 12.20 -9.35
CA HIS A 298 -27.58 13.22 -10.27
C HIS A 298 -27.93 12.83 -11.71
N ARG A 299 -28.11 13.83 -12.56
CA ARG A 299 -28.23 13.60 -14.00
C ARG A 299 -26.88 13.09 -14.53
N PHE A 300 -26.92 12.02 -15.32
CA PHE A 300 -25.74 11.41 -15.90
C PHE A 300 -26.08 10.90 -17.30
N THR A 301 -25.60 11.62 -18.30
CA THR A 301 -25.99 11.47 -19.70
C THR A 301 -24.78 11.23 -20.59
N ARG A 302 -25.03 10.92 -21.87
CA ARG A 302 -23.96 10.76 -22.85
C ARG A 302 -23.06 12.00 -22.88
N GLY A 303 -21.75 11.78 -22.81
CA GLY A 303 -20.75 12.84 -22.72
C GLY A 303 -20.51 13.33 -21.30
N ASP A 304 -20.95 12.59 -20.29
CA ASP A 304 -20.55 12.78 -18.90
C ASP A 304 -19.59 11.64 -18.50
N VAL A 305 -18.58 11.96 -17.69
CA VAL A 305 -17.68 10.97 -17.07
C VAL A 305 -17.73 11.15 -15.57
N LEU A 306 -17.94 10.05 -14.84
CA LEU A 306 -17.85 10.01 -13.40
C LEU A 306 -16.55 9.27 -13.02
N LEU A 307 -15.69 9.95 -12.28
CA LEU A 307 -14.44 9.41 -11.75
C LEU A 307 -14.61 9.12 -10.25
N LEU A 308 -14.26 7.91 -9.85
CA LEU A 308 -14.10 7.52 -8.45
C LEU A 308 -12.65 7.15 -8.20
N VAL A 309 -12.12 7.51 -7.04
CA VAL A 309 -10.72 7.30 -6.66
C VAL A 309 -10.62 6.94 -5.19
N THR A 310 -9.56 6.24 -4.80
CA THR A 310 -9.19 6.04 -3.40
C THR A 310 -8.38 7.20 -2.85
N ASP A 311 -8.22 7.23 -1.53
CA ASP A 311 -7.50 8.28 -0.81
C ASP A 311 -6.02 8.30 -1.16
N GLY A 312 -5.38 7.17 -1.47
CA GLY A 312 -3.98 7.14 -1.89
C GLY A 312 -3.66 8.02 -3.11
N LEU A 313 -4.64 8.35 -3.96
CA LEU A 313 -4.46 9.37 -5.00
C LEU A 313 -4.41 10.78 -4.42
N VAL A 314 -5.43 11.18 -3.65
CA VAL A 314 -5.57 12.55 -3.14
C VAL A 314 -4.59 12.85 -2.00
N GLU A 315 -4.20 11.82 -1.26
CA GLU A 315 -3.23 11.89 -0.18
C GLU A 315 -1.78 11.76 -0.66
N ALA A 316 -1.55 11.46 -1.94
CA ALA A 316 -0.21 11.48 -2.51
C ALA A 316 0.43 12.87 -2.32
N ARG A 317 1.68 12.88 -1.84
CA ARG A 317 2.37 14.12 -1.46
C ARG A 317 3.53 14.44 -2.39
N ASP A 318 3.68 15.71 -2.73
CA ASP A 318 4.91 16.19 -3.35
C ASP A 318 6.08 16.27 -2.34
N THR A 319 7.26 16.71 -2.82
CA THR A 319 8.44 16.89 -1.96
C THR A 319 8.27 17.96 -0.87
N GLY A 320 7.29 18.86 -1.02
CA GLY A 320 6.91 19.85 -0.01
C GLY A 320 5.85 19.35 0.97
N GLY A 321 5.34 18.13 0.79
CA GLY A 321 4.31 17.53 1.62
C GLY A 321 2.87 17.92 1.24
N ALA A 322 2.67 18.67 0.15
CA ALA A 322 1.35 19.09 -0.30
C ALA A 322 0.63 17.93 -0.99
N PHE A 323 -0.67 17.80 -0.71
CA PHE A 323 -1.55 16.79 -1.28
C PHE A 323 -1.81 16.99 -2.78
N TYR A 324 -2.17 15.90 -3.47
CA TYR A 324 -2.46 15.93 -4.90
C TYR A 324 -3.73 16.74 -5.19
N PRO A 325 -3.64 17.87 -5.93
CA PRO A 325 -4.78 18.74 -6.19
C PRO A 325 -5.64 18.19 -7.34
N LEU A 326 -6.39 17.12 -7.05
CA LEU A 326 -7.12 16.32 -8.04
C LEU A 326 -8.07 17.16 -8.89
N VAL A 327 -8.92 17.97 -8.24
CA VAL A 327 -9.97 18.71 -8.93
C VAL A 327 -9.36 19.83 -9.78
N GLU A 328 -8.34 20.52 -9.29
CA GLU A 328 -7.62 21.57 -10.01
C GLU A 328 -6.91 21.02 -11.24
N ARG A 329 -6.27 19.84 -11.13
CA ARG A 329 -5.59 19.18 -12.26
C ARG A 329 -6.59 18.72 -13.33
N LEU A 330 -7.72 18.16 -12.92
CA LEU A 330 -8.80 17.78 -13.84
C LEU A 330 -9.43 18.99 -14.51
N ARG A 331 -9.68 20.08 -13.76
CA ARG A 331 -10.14 21.37 -14.31
C ARG A 331 -9.19 21.89 -15.37
N HIS A 332 -7.91 22.03 -15.03
CA HIS A 332 -6.89 22.48 -15.97
C HIS A 332 -6.84 21.64 -17.26
N ARG A 333 -7.11 20.33 -17.17
CA ARG A 333 -7.04 19.42 -18.32
C ARG A 333 -8.32 19.36 -19.16
N PHE A 334 -9.50 19.44 -18.54
CA PHE A 334 -10.78 19.11 -19.18
C PHE A 334 -11.83 20.23 -19.14
N GLU A 335 -11.63 21.28 -18.35
CA GLU A 335 -12.54 22.42 -18.29
C GLU A 335 -12.60 23.17 -19.63
N GLY A 336 -13.80 23.59 -20.04
CA GLY A 336 -14.06 24.23 -21.33
C GLY A 336 -13.87 23.34 -22.56
N ARG A 337 -13.63 22.03 -22.39
CA ARG A 337 -13.44 21.06 -23.47
C ARG A 337 -14.60 20.05 -23.51
N PRO A 338 -14.83 19.38 -24.65
CA PRO A 338 -15.70 18.20 -24.68
C PRO A 338 -15.24 17.18 -23.65
N ALA A 339 -16.19 16.55 -22.95
CA ALA A 339 -15.87 15.58 -21.94
C ALA A 339 -15.06 14.41 -22.54
N PRO A 340 -14.02 13.96 -21.82
CA PRO A 340 -13.16 12.86 -22.26
C PRO A 340 -13.89 11.51 -22.29
N GLY A 341 -13.25 10.48 -22.83
CA GLY A 341 -13.63 9.09 -22.50
C GLY A 341 -13.12 8.69 -21.10
N PRO A 342 -13.68 7.63 -20.48
CA PRO A 342 -13.19 7.13 -19.20
C PRO A 342 -11.69 6.81 -19.18
N ALA A 343 -11.19 6.17 -20.26
CA ALA A 343 -9.78 5.82 -20.38
C ALA A 343 -8.87 7.06 -20.42
N ASP A 344 -9.29 8.13 -21.12
CA ASP A 344 -8.48 9.36 -21.21
C ASP A 344 -8.30 10.02 -19.83
N VAL A 345 -9.28 9.91 -18.93
CA VAL A 345 -9.20 10.43 -17.55
C VAL A 345 -8.21 9.61 -16.73
N VAL A 346 -8.33 8.29 -16.78
CA VAL A 346 -7.44 7.37 -16.05
C VAL A 346 -6.00 7.49 -16.55
N ASP A 347 -5.80 7.53 -17.86
CA ASP A 347 -4.46 7.66 -18.48
C ASP A 347 -3.82 9.00 -18.14
N PHE A 348 -4.60 10.08 -18.11
CA PHE A 348 -4.13 11.39 -17.66
C PHE A 348 -3.61 11.32 -16.22
N LEU A 349 -4.41 10.80 -15.29
CA LEU A 349 -4.03 10.73 -13.88
C LEU A 349 -2.85 9.77 -13.64
N ASN A 350 -2.81 8.64 -14.33
CA ASN A 350 -1.68 7.70 -14.25
C ASN A 350 -0.36 8.33 -14.74
N THR A 351 -0.44 9.23 -15.72
CA THR A 351 0.74 9.96 -16.24
C THR A 351 1.11 11.15 -15.34
N ASP A 352 0.13 11.78 -14.73
CA ASP A 352 0.32 13.00 -13.94
C ASP A 352 0.76 12.72 -12.49
N LEU A 353 0.30 11.63 -11.89
CA LEU A 353 0.64 11.24 -10.52
C LEU A 353 2.16 11.08 -10.28
N PRO A 354 2.95 10.38 -11.12
CA PRO A 354 4.40 10.28 -10.96
C PRO A 354 5.16 11.60 -11.16
N ARG A 355 4.51 12.63 -11.73
CA ARG A 355 5.08 13.97 -11.83
C ARG A 355 4.88 14.78 -10.56
N HIS A 356 3.89 14.43 -9.76
CA HIS A 356 3.59 15.08 -8.49
C HIS A 356 4.37 14.44 -7.34
N THR A 357 4.32 13.11 -7.21
CA THR A 357 5.05 12.36 -6.18
C THR A 357 6.05 11.40 -6.79
N ARG A 358 7.17 11.23 -6.10
CA ARG A 358 8.14 10.16 -6.37
C ARG A 358 7.94 8.93 -5.50
N ASN A 359 7.17 9.08 -4.40
CA ASN A 359 6.97 8.07 -3.37
C ASN A 359 5.47 7.87 -3.08
N LEU A 360 4.92 6.70 -3.37
CA LEU A 360 3.55 6.32 -3.00
C LEU A 360 3.51 5.58 -1.66
N HIS A 361 2.84 6.19 -0.68
CA HIS A 361 2.68 5.64 0.67
C HIS A 361 1.46 4.73 0.83
N ASP A 362 0.50 4.87 -0.07
CA ASP A 362 -0.66 4.00 -0.16
C ASP A 362 -0.95 3.56 -1.59
N ASP A 363 -1.78 2.52 -1.69
CA ASP A 363 -2.28 2.03 -2.95
C ASP A 363 -3.18 3.08 -3.60
N VAL A 364 -3.28 3.02 -4.93
CA VAL A 364 -4.10 3.94 -5.69
C VAL A 364 -5.01 3.16 -6.62
N ALA A 365 -6.32 3.22 -6.36
CA ALA A 365 -7.35 2.73 -7.24
C ALA A 365 -8.12 3.90 -7.87
N MET A 366 -8.42 3.75 -9.16
CA MET A 366 -9.23 4.69 -9.94
C MET A 366 -10.23 3.90 -10.77
N LEU A 367 -11.47 4.36 -10.79
CA LEU A 367 -12.54 3.84 -11.66
C LEU A 367 -13.24 5.02 -12.33
N ALA A 368 -13.13 5.11 -13.65
CA ALA A 368 -13.87 6.06 -14.45
C ALA A 368 -14.98 5.35 -15.23
N ILE A 369 -16.18 5.93 -15.23
CA ILE A 369 -17.32 5.42 -15.98
C ILE A 369 -18.00 6.50 -16.81
N ALA A 370 -18.61 6.11 -17.93
CA ALA A 370 -19.41 7.00 -18.77
C ALA A 370 -20.60 6.25 -19.40
N PRO A 371 -21.76 6.91 -19.62
CA PRO A 371 -22.88 6.29 -20.31
C PRO A 371 -22.52 5.85 -21.73
N HIS A 372 -22.73 4.56 -22.01
CA HIS A 372 -22.67 4.00 -23.35
C HIS A 372 -24.08 3.99 -23.94
N SER A 373 -24.26 4.58 -25.12
CA SER A 373 -25.52 4.46 -25.87
C SER A 373 -25.37 3.35 -26.90
N ARG A 374 -26.15 2.28 -26.76
CA ARG A 374 -26.50 1.45 -27.91
C ARG A 374 -27.49 2.27 -28.74
N THR A 375 -27.03 2.80 -29.87
CA THR A 375 -27.93 3.30 -30.93
C THR A 375 -28.78 2.19 -31.49
#